data_AF-A0A9D1R7Z4-F1
#
_entry.id   AF-A0A9D1R7Z4-F1
#
_cell.length_a   1.000
_cell.length_b   1.000
_cell.length_c   1.000
_cell.angle_alpha   90.00
_cell.angle_beta   90.00
_cell.angle_gamma   90.00
#
_symmetry.space_group_name_H-M   'P 1'
#
loop_
_entity.id
_entity.type
_entity.pdbx_description
1 polymer ?
#
loop_
_entity_poly.entity_id
_entity_poly.type
_entity_poly.pdbx_seq_one_letter_code
_entity_poly.pdbx_strand_id
1 'polypeptide(L)'
;MRSNGKTVLRGDSVVSKEILIQYSDLQQEISELQERKKVLEKQFKSFLDGGTVTDMVTGGSGGIQHFKIEGFPVVAYEKARNALSRNIQKIEDKYTELLELQNEAEEYIESIGDSRMRRIIRMRFLDKMTWNQVADNIGGNNTEDSVKKAFYRFIEE
;
A
#
# COMPACT_ATOMS: atom_id res chain seq x y z
N MET A 1 28.06 10.54 -26.63
CA MET A 1 28.59 10.87 -25.29
C MET A 1 28.38 9.67 -24.40
N ARG A 2 29.43 9.29 -23.66
CA ARG A 2 29.57 8.01 -22.98
C ARG A 2 28.64 7.91 -21.77
N SER A 3 28.17 6.67 -21.59
CA SER A 3 27.53 6.08 -20.41
C SER A 3 27.96 6.67 -19.06
N ASN A 4 27.00 6.90 -18.19
CA ASN A 4 27.19 6.80 -16.74
C ASN A 4 26.06 5.94 -16.17
N GLY A 5 26.20 4.63 -16.32
CA GLY A 5 25.52 3.68 -15.46
C GLY A 5 26.05 3.89 -14.05
N LYS A 6 25.20 4.40 -13.16
CA LYS A 6 25.50 4.42 -11.73
C LYS A 6 25.43 2.98 -11.23
N THR A 7 26.58 2.33 -11.18
CA THR A 7 26.77 1.11 -10.40
C THR A 7 26.63 1.48 -8.93
N VAL A 8 25.45 1.24 -8.36
CA VAL A 8 25.28 1.26 -6.90
C VAL A 8 25.76 -0.09 -6.40
N LEU A 9 27.00 -0.12 -5.92
CA LEU A 9 27.50 -1.19 -5.08
C LEU A 9 26.78 -1.09 -3.74
N ARG A 10 25.69 -1.84 -3.54
CA ARG A 10 25.08 -2.02 -2.22
C ARG A 10 25.65 -3.31 -1.63
N GLY A 11 26.59 -3.13 -0.70
CA GLY A 11 27.19 -4.20 0.06
C GLY A 11 26.18 -4.84 1.02
N ASP A 12 26.43 -6.12 1.26
CA ASP A 12 26.17 -6.86 2.51
C ASP A 12 24.73 -7.31 2.78
N SER A 13 24.34 -8.34 2.01
CA SER A 13 23.73 -9.66 2.34
C SER A 13 23.02 -9.95 3.69
N VAL A 14 22.67 -8.96 4.52
CA VAL A 14 21.94 -9.14 5.80
C VAL A 14 20.50 -8.62 5.68
N VAL A 15 20.16 -7.96 4.57
CA VAL A 15 18.81 -7.43 4.30
C VAL A 15 17.95 -8.46 3.55
N SER A 16 18.52 -9.61 3.17
CA SER A 16 18.03 -10.37 2.02
C SER A 16 17.04 -11.49 2.36
N LYS A 17 17.13 -12.14 3.53
CA LYS A 17 16.27 -13.30 3.86
C LYS A 17 15.13 -12.93 4.79
N GLU A 18 15.39 -12.04 5.73
CA GLU A 18 14.44 -11.49 6.69
C GLU A 18 13.30 -10.75 5.98
N ILE A 19 13.60 -10.11 4.85
CA ILE A 19 12.60 -9.42 4.04
C ILE A 19 11.51 -10.37 3.52
N LEU A 20 11.84 -11.65 3.27
CA LEU A 20 10.86 -12.65 2.85
C LEU A 20 9.88 -13.02 3.98
N ILE A 21 10.34 -12.99 5.23
CA ILE A 21 9.48 -13.23 6.40
C ILE A 21 8.48 -12.07 6.53
N GLN A 22 8.96 -10.84 6.36
CA GLN A 22 8.14 -9.64 6.49
C GLN A 22 7.30 -9.35 5.25
N TYR A 23 7.60 -9.98 4.10
CA TYR A 23 6.94 -9.69 2.83
C TYR A 23 5.41 -9.82 2.87
N SER A 24 4.89 -10.83 3.57
CA SER A 24 3.42 -10.97 3.72
C SER A 24 2.81 -9.79 4.47
N ASP A 25 3.48 -9.32 5.52
CA ASP A 25 3.02 -8.22 6.35
C ASP A 25 3.14 -6.90 5.60
N LEU A 26 4.23 -6.71 4.83
CA LEU A 26 4.42 -5.56 3.93
C LEU A 26 3.29 -5.48 2.89
N GLN A 27 2.95 -6.61 2.23
CA GLN A 27 1.86 -6.65 1.26
C GLN A 27 0.50 -6.31 1.89
N GLN A 28 0.27 -6.78 3.12
CA GLN A 28 -0.95 -6.46 3.84
C GLN A 28 -1.00 -4.97 4.19
N GLU A 29 0.09 -4.41 4.69
CA GLU A 29 0.21 -2.99 5.04
C GLU A 29 -0.02 -2.07 3.83
N ILE A 30 0.54 -2.42 2.67
CA ILE A 30 0.29 -1.73 1.39
C ILE A 30 -1.21 -1.72 1.07
N SER A 31 -1.87 -2.88 1.16
CA SER A 31 -3.31 -3.01 0.89
C SER A 31 -4.16 -2.18 1.87
N GLU A 32 -3.79 -2.17 3.16
CA GLU A 32 -4.48 -1.39 4.19
C GLU A 32 -4.31 0.11 3.98
N LEU A 33 -3.12 0.57 3.59
CA LEU A 33 -2.87 1.97 3.24
C LEU A 33 -3.67 2.41 2.02
N GLN A 34 -3.77 1.56 0.99
CA GLN A 34 -4.59 1.84 -0.20
C GLN A 34 -6.08 1.99 0.14
N GLU A 35 -6.64 1.08 0.94
CA GLU A 35 -8.04 1.20 1.34
C GLU A 35 -8.27 2.42 2.23
N ARG A 36 -7.34 2.72 3.15
CA ARG A 36 -7.41 3.92 3.99
C ARG A 36 -7.38 5.20 3.16
N LYS A 37 -6.52 5.27 2.13
CA LYS A 37 -6.47 6.40 1.18
C LYS A 37 -7.81 6.58 0.49
N LYS A 38 -8.38 5.50 -0.05
CA LYS A 38 -9.67 5.51 -0.75
C LYS A 38 -10.83 5.97 0.14
N VAL A 39 -10.86 5.53 1.41
CA VAL A 39 -11.87 5.98 2.38
C VAL A 39 -11.73 7.48 2.65
N LEU A 40 -10.52 7.98 2.87
CA LEU A 40 -10.25 9.41 3.10
C LEU A 40 -10.63 10.27 1.89
N GLU A 41 -10.30 9.83 0.68
CA GLU A 41 -10.68 10.50 -0.56
C GLU A 41 -12.21 10.56 -0.73
N LYS A 42 -12.91 9.46 -0.41
CA LYS A 42 -14.38 9.43 -0.44
C LYS A 42 -15.00 10.37 0.59
N GLN A 43 -14.48 10.38 1.82
CA GLN A 43 -14.91 11.29 2.88
C GLN A 43 -14.72 12.74 2.46
N PHE A 44 -13.58 13.06 1.84
CA PHE A 44 -13.31 14.39 1.31
C PHE A 44 -14.28 14.81 0.23
N LYS A 45 -14.53 13.93 -0.74
CA LYS A 45 -15.50 14.17 -1.81
C LYS A 45 -16.90 14.45 -1.23
N SER A 46 -17.35 13.63 -0.28
CA SER A 46 -18.65 13.87 0.38
C SER A 46 -18.70 15.16 1.19
N PHE A 47 -17.57 15.60 1.78
CA PHE A 47 -17.47 16.86 2.51
C PHE A 47 -17.52 18.07 1.57
N LEU A 48 -16.90 17.97 0.39
CA LEU A 48 -17.00 18.98 -0.68
C LEU A 48 -18.44 19.09 -1.20
N ASP A 49 -19.06 17.95 -1.49
CA ASP A 49 -20.41 17.90 -2.06
C ASP A 49 -21.48 18.36 -1.05
N GLY A 50 -21.36 17.94 0.22
CA GLY A 50 -22.26 18.31 1.32
C GLY A 50 -22.11 19.73 1.85
N GLY A 51 -21.07 20.48 1.43
CA GLY A 51 -20.93 21.91 1.71
C GLY A 51 -21.90 22.79 0.91
N THR A 52 -22.66 22.20 -0.04
CA THR A 52 -23.66 22.89 -0.86
C THR A 52 -25.06 22.72 -0.26
N VAL A 53 -25.27 23.16 0.98
CA VAL A 53 -26.63 23.28 1.55
C VAL A 53 -27.03 24.74 1.44
N THR A 54 -27.70 25.09 0.34
CA THR A 54 -28.31 26.41 0.15
C THR A 54 -29.70 26.38 0.76
N ASP A 55 -29.86 26.89 1.99
CA ASP A 55 -31.19 26.98 2.61
C ASP A 55 -32.07 27.99 1.85
N MET A 56 -33.14 27.54 1.18
CA MET A 56 -34.02 28.41 0.40
C MET A 56 -35.26 28.73 1.24
N VAL A 57 -35.24 29.82 1.99
CA VAL A 57 -36.43 30.35 2.65
C VAL A 57 -37.11 31.41 1.80
N THR A 58 -38.34 31.13 1.36
CA THR A 58 -39.17 32.02 0.57
C THR A 58 -39.97 32.95 1.48
N GLY A 59 -39.60 34.24 1.53
CA GLY A 59 -40.36 35.29 2.21
C GLY A 59 -41.34 35.97 1.25
N GLY A 60 -42.64 35.76 1.45
CA GLY A 60 -43.71 36.50 0.79
C GLY A 60 -43.86 37.93 1.34
N SER A 61 -44.38 38.82 0.51
CA SER A 61 -44.49 40.27 0.69
C SER A 61 -45.28 40.70 1.93
N GLY A 62 -44.58 41.10 3.00
CA GLY A 62 -45.19 41.65 4.21
C GLY A 62 -44.23 41.89 5.37
N GLY A 63 -43.05 42.46 5.14
CA GLY A 63 -42.12 42.86 6.19
C GLY A 63 -41.21 41.75 6.74
N ILE A 64 -40.01 42.17 7.17
CA ILE A 64 -38.81 41.38 7.51
C ILE A 64 -38.07 40.83 6.29
N GLN A 65 -37.21 41.69 5.73
CA GLN A 65 -36.21 41.27 4.76
C GLN A 65 -35.08 40.53 5.48
N HIS A 66 -35.01 39.21 5.30
CA HIS A 66 -33.91 38.39 5.80
C HIS A 66 -32.70 38.53 4.86
N PHE A 67 -31.61 39.12 5.36
CA PHE A 67 -30.32 39.10 4.65
C PHE A 67 -29.58 37.82 4.99
N LYS A 68 -29.42 36.94 4.00
CA LYS A 68 -28.69 35.68 4.11
C LYS A 68 -27.20 35.95 3.95
N ILE A 69 -26.47 36.11 5.06
CA ILE A 69 -25.00 36.06 5.03
C ILE A 69 -24.60 34.60 5.27
N GLU A 70 -24.68 33.78 4.23
CA GLU A 70 -24.02 32.47 4.23
C GLU A 70 -22.53 32.69 3.97
N GLY A 71 -21.77 32.88 5.05
CA GLY A 71 -20.33 32.75 4.99
C GLY A 71 -19.97 31.28 5.03
N PHE A 72 -19.51 30.71 3.91
CA PHE A 72 -18.73 29.48 3.97
C PHE A 72 -17.57 29.71 4.94
N PRO A 73 -17.35 28.89 5.98
CA PRO A 73 -16.26 29.12 6.92
C PRO A 73 -14.94 28.76 6.24
N VAL A 74 -14.46 29.65 5.35
CA VAL A 74 -13.29 29.46 4.48
C VAL A 74 -12.10 29.00 5.30
N VAL A 75 -11.85 29.62 6.45
CA VAL A 75 -10.73 29.28 7.33
C VAL A 75 -10.85 27.86 7.92
N ALA A 76 -12.05 27.43 8.33
CA ALA A 76 -12.26 26.09 8.87
C ALA A 76 -12.15 25.03 7.77
N TYR A 77 -12.71 25.32 6.60
CA TYR A 77 -12.59 24.51 5.41
C TYR A 77 -11.15 24.35 4.94
N GLU A 78 -10.40 25.44 4.83
CA GLU A 78 -8.99 25.43 4.43
C GLU A 78 -8.14 24.65 5.43
N LYS A 79 -8.39 24.81 6.74
CA LYS A 79 -7.72 23.99 7.78
C LYS A 79 -8.01 22.50 7.61
N ALA A 80 -9.27 22.13 7.40
CA ALA A 80 -9.68 20.73 7.18
C ALA A 80 -9.04 20.16 5.90
N ARG A 81 -9.09 20.91 4.79
CA ARG A 81 -8.46 20.56 3.51
C ARG A 81 -6.95 20.36 3.68
N ASN A 82 -6.26 21.30 4.30
CA ASN A 82 -4.82 21.23 4.52
C ASN A 82 -4.41 20.09 5.46
N ALA A 83 -5.22 19.77 6.48
CA ALA A 83 -4.99 18.62 7.35
C ALA A 83 -5.14 17.30 6.57
N LEU A 84 -6.17 17.21 5.72
CA LEU A 84 -6.40 16.02 4.91
C LEU A 84 -5.31 15.85 3.84
N SER A 85 -4.94 16.90 3.10
CA SER A 85 -3.85 16.83 2.11
C SER A 85 -2.54 16.36 2.75
N ARG A 86 -2.22 16.83 3.97
CA ARG A 86 -1.06 16.34 4.71
C ARG A 86 -1.16 14.85 5.07
N ASN A 87 -2.35 14.37 5.43
CA ASN A 87 -2.55 12.95 5.72
C ASN A 87 -2.43 12.08 4.47
N ILE A 88 -2.96 12.54 3.34
CA ILE A 88 -2.82 11.86 2.05
C ILE A 88 -1.34 11.78 1.66
N GLN A 89 -0.61 12.89 1.75
CA GLN A 89 0.84 12.91 1.46
C GLN A 89 1.60 11.89 2.32
N LYS A 90 1.34 11.85 3.63
CA LYS A 90 1.99 10.86 4.51
C LYS A 90 1.69 9.41 4.12
N ILE A 91 0.48 9.13 3.65
CA ILE A 91 0.12 7.80 3.17
C ILE A 91 0.86 7.49 1.86
N GLU A 92 0.99 8.47 0.96
CA GLU A 92 1.73 8.31 -0.30
C GLU A 92 3.23 8.10 -0.08
N ASP A 93 3.83 8.86 0.84
CA ASP A 93 5.24 8.71 1.21
C ASP A 93 5.49 7.29 1.75
N LYS A 94 4.68 6.86 2.73
CA LYS A 94 4.79 5.51 3.31
C LYS A 94 4.51 4.41 2.29
N TYR A 95 3.55 4.60 1.40
CA TYR A 95 3.27 3.67 0.31
C TYR A 95 4.48 3.52 -0.61
N THR A 96 5.17 4.62 -0.91
CA THR A 96 6.38 4.61 -1.75
C THR A 96 7.51 3.85 -1.06
N GLU A 97 7.76 4.09 0.22
CA GLU A 97 8.76 3.35 1.01
C GLU A 97 8.49 1.84 1.01
N LEU A 98 7.22 1.43 1.22
CA LEU A 98 6.84 0.03 1.20
C LEU A 98 6.98 -0.61 -0.19
N LEU A 99 6.70 0.14 -1.25
CA LEU A 99 6.88 -0.33 -2.62
C LEU A 99 8.36 -0.54 -2.97
N GLU A 100 9.25 0.32 -2.47
CA GLU A 100 10.70 0.14 -2.62
C GLU A 100 11.18 -1.14 -1.91
N LEU A 101 10.70 -1.40 -0.69
CA LEU A 101 10.98 -2.65 0.03
C LEU A 101 10.44 -3.87 -0.70
N GLN A 102 9.24 -3.78 -1.28
CA GLN A 102 8.67 -4.85 -2.10
C GLN A 102 9.56 -5.16 -3.31
N ASN A 103 10.03 -4.13 -4.02
CA ASN A 103 10.93 -4.31 -5.15
C ASN A 103 12.26 -4.96 -4.73
N GLU A 104 12.84 -4.54 -3.59
CA GLU A 104 14.07 -5.13 -3.06
C GLU A 104 13.88 -6.62 -2.71
N ALA A 105 12.71 -7.00 -2.19
CA ALA A 105 12.37 -8.40 -1.95
C ALA A 105 12.23 -9.20 -3.26
N GLU A 106 11.61 -8.61 -4.30
CA GLU A 106 11.45 -9.26 -5.61
C GLU A 106 12.78 -9.44 -6.33
N GLU A 107 13.66 -8.43 -6.29
CA GLU A 107 15.03 -8.53 -6.79
C GLU A 107 15.82 -9.61 -6.04
N TYR A 108 15.63 -9.72 -4.72
CA TYR A 108 16.23 -10.80 -3.96
C TYR A 108 15.74 -12.17 -4.44
N ILE A 109 14.43 -12.35 -4.62
CA ILE A 109 13.84 -13.60 -5.13
C ILE A 109 14.48 -13.96 -6.48
N GLU A 110 14.62 -13.00 -7.39
CA GLU A 110 15.26 -13.20 -8.70
C GLU A 110 16.71 -13.65 -8.57
N SER A 111 17.44 -13.10 -7.59
CA SER A 111 18.85 -13.42 -7.32
C SER A 111 19.09 -14.83 -6.76
N ILE A 112 18.07 -15.49 -6.20
CA ILE A 112 18.20 -16.85 -5.62
C ILE A 112 18.66 -17.82 -6.71
N GLY A 113 19.82 -18.46 -6.54
CA GLY A 113 20.37 -19.38 -7.54
C GLY A 113 19.55 -20.66 -7.76
N ASP A 114 18.97 -21.21 -6.70
CA ASP A 114 18.14 -22.42 -6.79
C ASP A 114 16.78 -22.11 -7.42
N SER A 115 16.58 -22.60 -8.64
CA SER A 115 15.33 -22.49 -9.40
C SER A 115 14.12 -23.06 -8.65
N ARG A 116 14.29 -24.13 -7.87
CA ARG A 116 13.19 -24.75 -7.11
C ARG A 116 12.79 -23.85 -5.96
N MET A 117 13.75 -23.35 -5.19
CA MET A 117 13.49 -22.42 -4.10
C MET A 117 12.86 -21.12 -4.59
N ARG A 118 13.37 -20.55 -5.68
CA ARG A 118 12.79 -19.36 -6.32
C ARG A 118 11.31 -19.56 -6.67
N ARG A 119 10.95 -20.71 -7.24
CA ARG A 119 9.55 -21.06 -7.57
C ARG A 119 8.69 -21.19 -6.31
N ILE A 120 9.19 -21.87 -5.27
CA ILE A 120 8.47 -22.03 -3.98
C ILE A 120 8.15 -20.66 -3.38
N ILE A 121 9.14 -19.77 -3.30
CA ILE A 121 8.99 -18.45 -2.70
C ILE A 121 8.04 -17.58 -3.52
N ARG A 122 8.15 -17.61 -4.86
CA ARG A 122 7.21 -16.90 -5.74
C ARG A 122 5.76 -17.35 -5.52
N MET A 123 5.49 -18.65 -5.55
CA MET A 123 4.13 -19.15 -5.30
C MET A 123 3.62 -18.78 -3.90
N ARG A 124 4.49 -18.87 -2.90
CA ARG A 124 4.11 -18.60 -1.51
C ARG A 124 3.79 -17.13 -1.27
N PHE A 125 4.63 -16.23 -1.74
CA PHE A 125 4.61 -14.82 -1.34
C PHE A 125 4.05 -13.90 -2.42
N LEU A 126 4.38 -14.11 -3.70
CA LEU A 126 3.85 -13.31 -4.81
C LEU A 126 2.42 -13.77 -5.17
N ASP A 127 2.22 -15.08 -5.32
CA ASP A 127 0.91 -15.63 -5.72
C ASP A 127 -0.03 -15.91 -4.52
N LYS A 128 0.43 -15.64 -3.28
CA LYS A 128 -0.33 -15.82 -2.02
C LYS A 128 -0.89 -17.23 -1.82
N MET A 129 -0.22 -18.25 -2.35
CA MET A 129 -0.66 -19.64 -2.23
C MET A 129 -0.40 -20.19 -0.82
N THR A 130 -1.32 -21.05 -0.34
CA THR A 130 -1.08 -21.86 0.86
C THR A 130 0.05 -22.87 0.61
N TRP A 131 0.75 -23.31 1.66
CA TRP A 131 1.80 -24.31 1.52
C TRP A 131 1.33 -25.61 0.85
N ASN A 132 0.05 -25.98 1.04
CA ASN A 132 -0.58 -27.11 0.34
C ASN A 132 -0.64 -26.86 -1.16
N GLN A 133 -1.17 -25.71 -1.58
CA GLN A 133 -1.21 -25.32 -2.99
C GLN A 133 0.19 -25.22 -3.61
N VAL A 134 1.19 -24.72 -2.87
CA VAL A 134 2.58 -24.70 -3.34
C VAL A 134 3.10 -26.13 -3.55
N ALA A 135 2.85 -27.05 -2.61
CA ALA A 135 3.26 -28.45 -2.74
C ALA A 135 2.61 -29.13 -3.96
N ASP A 136 1.31 -28.92 -4.16
CA ASP A 136 0.56 -29.43 -5.31
C ASP A 136 1.12 -28.89 -6.63
N ASN A 137 1.44 -27.59 -6.70
CA ASN A 137 1.98 -26.95 -7.91
C ASN A 137 3.45 -27.29 -8.21
N ILE A 138 4.26 -27.54 -7.18
CA ILE A 138 5.63 -28.05 -7.35
C ILE A 138 5.61 -29.49 -7.88
N GLY A 139 4.60 -30.28 -7.51
CA GLY A 139 4.42 -31.67 -7.94
C GLY A 139 5.40 -32.64 -7.30
N GLY A 140 5.50 -33.87 -7.80
CA GLY A 140 6.52 -34.84 -7.37
C GLY A 140 6.32 -35.42 -5.95
N ASN A 141 5.07 -35.66 -5.54
CA ASN A 141 4.71 -36.18 -4.21
C ASN A 141 5.28 -35.36 -3.03
N ASN A 142 5.48 -34.05 -3.24
CA ASN A 142 5.84 -33.16 -2.15
C ASN A 142 4.64 -32.95 -1.22
N THR A 143 4.90 -32.90 0.08
CA THR A 143 3.91 -32.54 1.10
C THR A 143 4.10 -31.09 1.51
N GLU A 144 3.06 -30.50 2.10
CA GLU A 144 3.10 -29.16 2.72
C GLU A 144 4.35 -28.98 3.58
N ASP A 145 4.56 -29.92 4.50
CA ASP A 145 5.63 -29.89 5.48
C ASP A 145 7.03 -29.99 4.83
N SER A 146 7.17 -30.76 3.75
CA SER A 146 8.43 -30.88 3.00
C SER A 146 8.83 -29.55 2.35
N VAL A 147 7.89 -28.89 1.68
CA VAL A 147 8.12 -27.59 1.03
C VAL A 147 8.37 -26.50 2.08
N LYS A 148 7.58 -26.48 3.15
CA LYS A 148 7.75 -25.54 4.26
C LYS A 148 9.12 -25.68 4.92
N LYS A 149 9.55 -26.90 5.23
CA LYS A 149 10.90 -27.17 5.79
C LYS A 149 12.02 -26.85 4.82
N ALA A 150 11.82 -27.01 3.51
CA ALA A 150 12.82 -26.60 2.53
C ALA A 150 13.01 -25.08 2.55
N PHE A 151 11.91 -24.32 2.61
CA PHE A 151 11.95 -22.87 2.73
C PHE A 151 12.65 -22.41 4.03
N TYR A 152 12.26 -22.92 5.20
CA TYR A 152 12.89 -22.48 6.45
C TYR A 152 14.38 -22.83 6.53
N ARG A 153 14.79 -24.00 6.01
CA ARG A 153 16.22 -24.33 5.89
C ARG A 153 16.97 -23.33 5.01
N PHE A 154 16.39 -22.96 3.87
CA PHE A 154 16.99 -21.94 3.01
C PHE A 154 17.11 -20.57 3.70
N ILE A 155 16.16 -20.21 4.58
CA ILE A 155 16.22 -18.97 5.35
C ILE A 155 17.29 -19.05 6.46
N GLU A 156 17.49 -20.20 7.08
CA GLU A 156 18.46 -20.42 8.17
C GLU A 156 19.91 -20.64 7.68
N GLU A 157 20.10 -21.07 6.44
CA GLU A 157 21.42 -21.26 5.79
C GLU A 157 22.20 -19.95 5.57
#